data_AF-A0A2E5IZA7-F1
#
_entry.id   AF-A0A2E5IZA7-F1
#
_cell.length_a   1.000
_cell.length_b   1.000
_cell.length_c   1.000
_cell.angle_alpha   90.00
_cell.angle_beta   90.00
_cell.angle_gamma   90.00
#
_symmetry.space_group_name_H-M   'P 1'
#
loop_
_entity.id
_entity.type
_entity.pdbx_description
1 polymer ?
#
loop_
_entity_poly.entity_id
_entity_poly.type
_entity_poly.pdbx_seq_one_letter_code
_entity_poly.pdbx_strand_id
1 'polypeptide(L)'
;MSSKRNIESIVQGLYDRPGYRHAVDVTSDEDIGTLRIDLEATIEKLYGIDAVWGRGIRVQVERDDGGTPTRVWVWRALVGGQRTEREGFSGRQRLVRA
;
A
#
# COMPACT_ATOMS: atom_id res chain seq x y z
N MET A 1 0.66 11.05 21.52
CA MET A 1 0.16 11.55 20.21
C MET A 1 1.05 10.94 19.11
N SER A 2 0.86 9.69 18.68
CA SER A 2 1.96 9.06 17.91
C SER A 2 1.54 8.30 16.66
N SER A 3 0.76 7.23 16.72
CA SER A 3 0.66 6.36 15.53
C SER A 3 -0.29 6.88 14.44
N LYS A 4 -1.50 7.35 14.79
CA LYS A 4 -2.51 7.78 13.79
C LYS A 4 -2.08 8.97 12.92
N ARG A 5 -1.39 9.98 13.50
CA ARG A 5 -0.86 11.11 12.72
C ARG A 5 0.26 10.70 11.77
N ASN A 6 1.00 9.63 12.12
CA ASN A 6 2.06 9.10 11.29
C ASN A 6 1.48 8.41 10.04
N ILE A 7 0.44 7.59 10.20
CA ILE A 7 -0.20 6.88 9.08
C ILE A 7 -0.83 7.84 8.06
N GLU A 8 -1.52 8.89 8.52
CA GLU A 8 -2.11 9.89 7.61
C GLU A 8 -1.03 10.60 6.78
N SER A 9 0.09 10.96 7.41
CA SER A 9 1.24 11.59 6.74
C SER A 9 1.91 10.65 5.73
N ILE A 10 2.03 9.35 6.06
CA ILE A 10 2.54 8.32 5.14
C ILE A 10 1.62 8.21 3.92
N VAL A 11 0.30 8.09 4.14
CA VAL A 11 -0.68 7.95 3.06
C VAL A 11 -0.64 9.17 2.13
N GLN A 12 -0.64 10.39 2.67
CA GLN A 12 -0.52 11.60 1.88
C GLN A 12 0.81 11.63 1.11
N GLY A 13 1.94 11.32 1.75
CA GLY A 13 3.25 11.26 1.10
C GLY A 13 3.31 10.28 -0.07
N LEU A 14 2.64 9.13 0.05
CA LEU A 14 2.55 8.13 -1.02
C LEU A 14 1.73 8.60 -2.23
N TYR A 15 0.69 9.41 -2.00
CA TYR A 15 -0.13 9.99 -3.06
C TYR A 15 0.53 11.21 -3.71
N ASP A 16 1.23 12.04 -2.93
CA ASP A 16 1.97 13.20 -3.41
C ASP A 16 3.21 12.81 -4.21
N ARG A 17 3.87 11.69 -3.85
CA ARG A 17 5.13 11.23 -4.45
C ARG A 17 5.05 9.75 -4.84
N PRO A 18 4.32 9.41 -5.91
CA PRO A 18 4.02 8.02 -6.28
C PRO A 18 5.22 7.13 -6.65
N GLY A 19 6.43 7.68 -6.74
CA GLY A 19 7.68 6.91 -6.93
C GLY A 19 8.45 6.63 -5.64
N TYR A 20 8.01 7.17 -4.51
CA TYR A 20 8.72 7.03 -3.22
C TYR A 20 8.11 5.92 -2.38
N ARG A 21 8.99 5.20 -1.68
CA ARG A 21 8.63 4.21 -0.67
C ARG A 21 8.87 4.76 0.73
N HIS A 22 7.98 4.42 1.64
CA HIS A 22 8.13 4.69 3.07
C HIS A 22 8.45 3.40 3.81
N ALA A 23 9.32 3.48 4.80
CA ALA A 23 9.63 2.39 5.72
C ALA A 23 8.93 2.64 7.06
N VAL A 24 8.34 1.59 7.63
CA VAL A 24 7.77 1.58 8.97
C VAL A 24 8.40 0.42 9.71
N ASP A 25 9.08 0.70 10.82
CA ASP A 25 9.66 -0.35 11.66
C ASP A 25 8.54 -1.12 12.39
N VAL A 26 8.67 -2.43 12.44
CA VAL A 26 7.71 -3.35 13.09
C VAL A 26 8.47 -4.37 13.91
N THR A 27 7.80 -4.96 14.91
CA THR A 27 8.40 -5.96 15.80
C THR A 27 7.69 -7.30 15.75
N SER A 28 6.49 -7.36 15.16
CA SER A 28 5.67 -8.56 15.09
C SER A 28 4.80 -8.60 13.83
N ASP A 29 4.28 -9.79 13.52
CA ASP A 29 3.28 -9.96 12.46
C ASP A 29 1.93 -9.30 12.82
N GLU A 30 1.64 -9.14 14.12
CA GLU A 30 0.46 -8.38 14.59
C GLU A 30 0.61 -6.89 14.22
N ASP A 31 1.78 -6.30 14.42
CA ASP A 31 2.07 -4.91 14.03
C ASP A 31 1.84 -4.70 12.53
N ILE A 32 2.20 -5.68 11.70
CA ILE A 32 1.98 -5.65 10.25
C ILE A 32 0.49 -5.67 9.93
N GLY A 33 -0.27 -6.54 10.60
CA GLY A 33 -1.72 -6.63 10.47
C GLY A 33 -2.42 -5.33 10.82
N THR A 34 -2.08 -4.74 11.97
CA THR A 34 -2.62 -3.45 12.42
C THR A 34 -2.24 -2.33 11.46
N LEU A 35 -0.97 -2.25 11.03
CA LEU A 35 -0.51 -1.25 10.07
C LEU A 35 -1.29 -1.31 8.76
N ARG A 36 -1.56 -2.52 8.26
CA ARG A 36 -2.34 -2.70 7.03
C ARG A 36 -3.77 -2.19 7.17
N ILE A 37 -4.45 -2.55 8.27
CA ILE A 37 -5.81 -2.10 8.54
C ILE A 37 -5.86 -0.57 8.66
N ASP A 38 -4.91 0.03 9.37
CA ASP A 38 -4.84 1.47 9.56
C ASP A 38 -4.57 2.22 8.24
N LEU A 39 -3.71 1.68 7.38
CA LEU A 39 -3.45 2.22 6.04
C LEU A 39 -4.71 2.16 5.17
N GLU A 40 -5.36 1.00 5.09
CA GLU A 40 -6.59 0.80 4.30
C GLU A 40 -7.70 1.76 4.75
N ALA A 41 -7.96 1.85 6.06
CA ALA A 41 -8.97 2.75 6.63
C ALA A 41 -8.65 4.23 6.37
N THR A 42 -7.36 4.61 6.44
CA THR A 42 -6.94 6.00 6.18
C THR A 42 -7.06 6.36 4.71
N ILE A 43 -6.73 5.44 3.80
CA ILE A 43 -6.90 5.64 2.36
C ILE A 43 -8.37 5.79 2.01
N GLU A 44 -9.24 4.93 2.55
CA GLU A 44 -10.68 5.02 2.36
C GLU A 44 -11.22 6.38 2.83
N LYS A 45 -10.83 6.80 4.03
CA LYS A 45 -11.22 8.09 4.62
C LYS A 45 -10.80 9.28 3.76
N LEU A 46 -9.59 9.27 3.20
CA LEU A 46 -9.03 10.42 2.48
C LEU A 46 -9.40 10.46 1.00
N TYR A 47 -9.48 9.30 0.35
CA TYR A 47 -9.59 9.19 -1.12
C TYR A 47 -10.76 8.33 -1.60
N GLY A 48 -11.55 7.76 -0.69
CA GLY A 48 -12.72 6.93 -0.99
C GLY A 48 -12.40 5.44 -1.19
N ILE A 49 -13.46 4.62 -1.20
CA ILE A 49 -13.37 3.14 -1.24
C ILE A 49 -12.72 2.60 -2.53
N ASP A 50 -12.87 3.31 -3.65
CA ASP A 50 -12.27 2.93 -4.93
C ASP A 50 -10.72 3.01 -4.91
N ALA A 51 -10.17 3.86 -4.03
CA ALA A 51 -8.73 3.98 -3.82
C ALA A 51 -8.14 2.81 -3.03
N VAL A 52 -8.96 2.11 -2.23
CA VAL A 52 -8.58 0.93 -1.43
C VAL A 52 -8.39 -0.29 -2.33
N TRP A 53 -9.33 -0.52 -3.25
CA TRP A 53 -9.40 -1.76 -4.06
C TRP A 53 -8.77 -1.66 -5.46
N GLY A 54 -8.18 -0.50 -5.77
CA GLY A 54 -7.61 -0.22 -7.08
C GLY A 54 -6.10 -0.03 -7.06
N ARG A 55 -5.32 -1.11 -6.96
CA ARG A 55 -3.93 -1.12 -7.49
C ARG A 55 -2.99 -0.04 -6.90
N GLY A 56 -3.27 0.47 -5.70
CA GLY A 56 -2.71 1.73 -5.23
C GLY A 56 -1.53 1.61 -4.26
N ILE A 57 -1.48 0.63 -3.35
CA ILE A 57 -0.40 0.53 -2.36
C ILE A 57 0.18 -0.88 -2.37
N ARG A 58 1.50 -0.97 -2.43
CA ARG A 58 2.27 -2.20 -2.29
C ARG A 58 2.91 -2.23 -0.92
N VAL A 59 2.98 -3.42 -0.36
CA VAL A 59 3.58 -3.69 0.94
C VAL A 59 4.59 -4.81 0.76
N GLN A 60 5.80 -4.61 1.25
CA GLN A 60 6.84 -5.64 1.35
C GLN A 60 7.35 -5.68 2.78
N VAL A 61 7.43 -6.88 3.34
CA VAL A 61 7.94 -7.10 4.69
C VAL A 61 9.39 -7.53 4.59
N GLU A 62 10.26 -6.80 5.29
CA GLU A 62 11.64 -7.19 5.57
C GLU A 62 11.65 -8.01 6.85
N ARG A 63 12.32 -9.16 6.80
CA ARG A 63 12.48 -10.09 7.92
C ARG A 63 13.97 -10.33 8.14
N ASP A 64 14.34 -10.56 9.39
CA ASP A 64 15.70 -10.99 9.73
C ASP A 64 15.94 -12.47 9.39
N ASP A 65 17.16 -12.96 9.66
CA ASP A 65 17.56 -14.36 9.43
C ASP A 65 16.73 -15.36 10.24
N GLY A 66 16.09 -14.91 11.33
CA GLY A 66 15.18 -15.70 12.15
C GLY A 66 13.73 -15.69 11.64
N GLY A 67 13.43 -14.95 10.57
CA GLY A 67 12.09 -14.78 10.04
C GLY A 67 11.22 -13.78 10.82
N THR A 68 11.78 -13.07 11.79
CA THR A 68 11.07 -12.03 12.55
C THR A 68 10.95 -10.77 11.68
N PRO A 69 9.77 -10.17 11.56
CA PRO A 69 9.60 -8.95 10.80
C PRO A 69 10.29 -7.79 11.50
N THR A 70 11.05 -7.00 10.75
CA THR A 70 11.80 -5.84 11.26
C THR A 70 11.30 -4.54 10.66
N ARG A 71 10.79 -4.59 9.43
CA ARG A 71 10.36 -3.40 8.70
C ARG A 71 9.34 -3.71 7.62
N VAL A 72 8.42 -2.78 7.42
CA VAL A 72 7.46 -2.80 6.34
C VAL A 72 7.75 -1.65 5.39
N TRP A 73 8.00 -1.99 4.13
CA TRP A 73 8.11 -1.04 3.05
C TRP A 73 6.75 -0.87 2.37
N VAL A 74 6.29 0.37 2.27
CA VAL A 74 5.04 0.73 1.59
C VAL A 74 5.30 1.71 0.46
N TRP A 75 4.68 1.52 -0.70
CA TRP A 75 4.78 2.47 -1.81
C TRP A 75 3.53 2.46 -2.66
N ARG A 76 3.31 3.54 -3.41
CA ARG A 76 2.17 3.60 -4.32
C ARG A 76 2.47 2.75 -5.56
N ALA A 77 1.63 1.76 -5.86
CA ALA A 77 1.68 1.10 -7.16
C ALA A 77 1.06 2.03 -8.21
N LEU A 78 1.90 2.54 -9.11
CA LEU A 78 1.42 3.18 -10.32
C LEU A 78 1.03 2.09 -11.32
N VAL A 79 -0.25 1.68 -11.31
CA VAL A 79 -0.77 0.90 -12.45
C VAL A 79 -1.44 1.87 -13.41
N GLY A 80 -0.84 2.01 -14.58
CA GLY A 80 -1.13 3.11 -15.48
C GLY A 80 -2.55 3.13 -16.05
N GLY A 81 -3.18 4.32 -15.93
CA GLY A 81 -3.73 5.03 -17.10
C GLY A 81 -2.64 5.54 -18.07
N GLN A 82 -1.38 5.18 -17.83
CA GLN A 82 -0.21 5.39 -18.69
C GLN A 82 0.22 4.14 -19.48
N ARG A 83 -0.54 3.03 -19.46
CA ARG A 83 -0.27 1.90 -20.36
C ARG A 83 -0.98 2.17 -21.69
N THR A 84 -0.28 2.75 -22.66
CA THR A 84 -0.75 2.77 -24.05
C THR A 84 -0.84 1.34 -24.58
N GLU A 85 -1.87 1.05 -25.37
CA GLU A 85 -2.36 -0.25 -25.89
C GLU A 85 -1.30 -1.20 -26.51
N ARG A 86 -0.05 -0.77 -26.66
CA ARG A 86 1.06 -1.46 -27.33
C ARG A 86 1.58 -2.71 -26.61
N GLU A 87 1.21 -2.94 -25.35
CA GLU A 87 1.68 -4.09 -24.53
C GLU A 87 0.62 -5.18 -24.28
N GLY A 88 -0.49 -5.19 -25.02
CA GLY A 88 -1.46 -6.29 -24.94
C GLY A 88 -2.24 -6.38 -23.62
N PHE A 89 -2.28 -5.30 -22.84
CA PHE A 89 -3.03 -5.24 -21.59
C PHE A 89 -4.46 -4.73 -21.85
N SER A 90 -5.43 -5.64 -21.97
CA SER A 90 -6.84 -5.25 -22.08
C SER A 90 -7.34 -4.85 -20.68
N GLY A 91 -7.67 -3.58 -20.48
CA GLY A 91 -8.18 -3.03 -19.21
C GLY A 91 -9.52 -3.62 -18.75
N ARG A 92 -9.93 -4.80 -19.21
CA ARG A 92 -11.11 -5.49 -18.72
C ARG A 92 -10.79 -6.22 -17.42
N GLN A 93 -11.57 -5.91 -16.40
CA GLN A 93 -11.66 -6.65 -15.15
C GLN A 93 -11.85 -8.14 -15.50
N ARG A 94 -10.85 -8.98 -15.23
CA ARG A 94 -11.09 -10.43 -15.21
C ARG A 94 -11.92 -10.70 -13.96
N LEU A 95 -13.20 -11.03 -14.15
CA LEU A 95 -14.00 -11.70 -13.15
C LEU A 95 -13.21 -12.93 -12.68
N VAL A 96 -12.73 -12.89 -11.44
CA VAL A 96 -12.28 -14.09 -10.75
C VAL A 96 -13.55 -14.88 -10.48
N ARG A 97 -13.79 -15.94 -11.26
CA ARG A 97 -14.81 -16.92 -10.90
C ARG A 97 -14.36 -17.64 -9.64
N ALA A 98 -15.29 -17.81 -8.70
CA ALA A 98 -15.19 -18.78 -7.61
C ALA A 98 -14.98 -20.20 -8.15
#